data_AF-A0A833GDA8-F1
#
_entry.id   AF-A0A833GDA8-F1
#
_cell.length_a   1.000
_cell.length_b   1.000
_cell.length_c   1.000
_cell.angle_alpha   90.00
_cell.angle_beta   90.00
_cell.angle_gamma   90.00
#
_symmetry.space_group_name_H-M   'P 1'
#
loop_
_entity.id
_entity.type
_entity.pdbx_description
1 polymer ?
#
loop_
_entity_poly.entity_id
_entity_poly.type
_entity_poly.pdbx_seq_one_letter_code
_entity_poly.pdbx_strand_id
1 'polypeptide(L)'
;MGTAHPSGHHPAAAAAQGPHDRAAVSPQGAGRPARHQGTPVKAPRFGTLLVPTIAAVAGFAILAGLGVWQLQRKAWKEDLIAKLEQRLSAAAAALPPPAAWANLAQEQAEFMRVRLHADFIGDARPAYVFTGSTPFRDDIKSPGYFVFQPARLPDGRAVAVNRGFSPDKNVTPVNGPADIVGYLRWPQPPSLFVSDYDAASDIWFVADQRAMARALRWGEVAPFYVAQQSPVPASGVPRPGALRGNLRNNHLGYALTWFGLAAALAGVFGVWAAAQLRPRGKSASL
;
A
#
# COMPACT_ATOMS: atom_id res chain seq x y z
N MET A 1 -8.70 47.50 31.67
CA MET A 1 -7.66 48.03 32.58
C MET A 1 -6.60 46.95 32.75
N GLY A 2 -5.30 47.22 32.73
CA GLY A 2 -4.63 48.48 32.39
C GLY A 2 -3.10 48.36 32.48
N THR A 3 -2.41 48.94 31.50
CA THR A 3 -1.02 49.47 31.55
C THR A 3 0.06 48.70 32.32
N ALA A 4 1.04 48.18 31.59
CA ALA A 4 2.41 48.01 32.08
C ALA A 4 3.40 48.58 31.04
N HIS A 5 4.05 49.68 31.39
CA HIS A 5 5.19 50.26 30.68
C HIS A 5 6.30 50.41 31.73
N PRO A 6 7.56 50.19 31.34
CA PRO A 6 8.56 51.17 31.73
C PRO A 6 9.48 51.55 30.56
N SER A 7 10.21 52.65 30.73
CA SER A 7 11.18 53.18 29.78
C SER A 7 12.59 53.13 30.39
N GLY A 8 13.62 53.02 29.55
CA GLY A 8 15.04 53.10 29.94
C GLY A 8 15.88 53.62 28.78
N HIS A 9 16.79 54.56 29.05
CA HIS A 9 17.38 55.45 28.03
C HIS A 9 18.89 55.67 28.21
N HIS A 10 19.61 55.74 27.07
CA HIS A 10 20.86 56.53 26.85
C HIS A 10 22.12 56.18 27.68
N PRO A 11 23.30 56.82 27.44
CA PRO A 11 23.75 57.64 26.29
C PRO A 11 24.42 56.74 25.20
N ALA A 12 25.35 57.10 24.30
CA ALA A 12 26.12 58.30 23.89
C ALA A 12 26.56 58.06 22.39
N ALA A 13 27.43 58.77 21.65
CA ALA A 13 27.99 60.15 21.55
C ALA A 13 28.95 60.14 20.30
N ALA A 14 29.37 61.22 19.63
CA ALA A 14 28.83 62.59 19.44
C ALA A 14 29.60 63.29 18.28
N ALA A 15 29.04 64.38 17.73
CA ALA A 15 29.73 65.55 17.11
C ALA A 15 30.64 65.37 15.84
N ALA A 16 30.78 66.37 14.94
CA ALA A 16 29.97 67.57 14.64
C ALA A 16 30.34 68.19 13.26
N GLN A 17 29.51 69.18 12.86
CA GLN A 17 29.71 70.38 12.00
C GLN A 17 31.12 70.71 11.44
N GLY A 18 31.29 71.49 10.35
CA GLY A 18 30.38 72.35 9.58
C GLY A 18 31.09 73.04 8.37
N PRO A 19 30.42 73.94 7.61
CA PRO A 19 30.83 74.34 6.25
C PRO A 19 31.51 75.71 6.13
N HIS A 20 31.98 76.09 4.92
CA HIS A 20 31.78 77.43 4.32
C HIS A 20 32.08 77.53 2.79
N ASP A 21 31.61 78.64 2.22
CA ASP A 21 31.17 78.97 0.86
C ASP A 21 32.13 79.09 -0.37
N ARG A 22 31.54 78.78 -1.55
CA ARG A 22 31.53 79.50 -2.87
C ARG A 22 32.81 79.83 -3.68
N ALA A 23 32.99 79.01 -4.73
CA ALA A 23 32.86 79.34 -6.18
C ALA A 23 33.77 80.38 -6.90
N ALA A 24 34.29 79.96 -8.07
CA ALA A 24 34.83 80.80 -9.17
C ALA A 24 34.52 80.13 -10.55
N VAL A 25 34.82 80.81 -11.67
CA VAL A 25 34.23 80.54 -13.01
C VAL A 25 35.16 79.79 -13.98
N SER A 26 34.58 79.00 -14.90
CA SER A 26 35.25 78.24 -15.96
C SER A 26 35.77 79.08 -17.14
N PRO A 27 36.76 78.55 -17.89
CA PRO A 27 36.86 78.76 -19.34
C PRO A 27 36.79 77.44 -20.14
N GLN A 28 36.78 77.56 -21.47
CA GLN A 28 36.49 76.48 -22.42
C GLN A 28 37.75 75.67 -22.82
N GLY A 29 37.58 74.40 -23.17
CA GLY A 29 38.64 73.55 -23.74
C GLY A 29 38.06 72.39 -24.56
N ALA A 30 38.48 72.25 -25.82
CA ALA A 30 37.78 71.42 -26.80
C ALA A 30 38.26 69.95 -26.88
N GLY A 31 37.37 69.07 -27.34
CA GLY A 31 37.75 68.08 -28.35
C GLY A 31 38.05 66.64 -27.91
N ARG A 32 37.00 65.85 -27.64
CA ARG A 32 36.98 64.43 -28.03
C ARG A 32 35.55 63.86 -28.05
N PRO A 33 35.11 63.17 -29.12
CA PRO A 33 33.86 62.43 -29.09
C PRO A 33 34.00 61.25 -28.12
N ALA A 34 33.06 61.13 -27.18
CA ALA A 34 33.00 59.96 -26.31
C ALA A 34 32.70 58.71 -27.15
N ARG A 35 33.69 57.83 -27.29
CA ARG A 35 33.54 56.54 -27.98
C ARG A 35 32.52 55.71 -27.21
N HIS A 36 31.27 55.69 -27.68
CA HIS A 36 30.23 54.81 -27.14
C HIS A 36 30.75 53.37 -27.16
N GLN A 37 31.14 52.87 -25.98
CA GLN A 37 31.36 51.45 -25.79
C GLN A 37 29.98 50.80 -25.78
N GLY A 38 29.52 50.38 -26.97
CA GLY A 38 28.36 49.51 -27.07
C GLY A 38 28.63 48.25 -26.26
N THR A 39 27.97 48.12 -25.12
CA THR A 39 28.04 46.91 -24.31
C THR A 39 27.65 45.73 -25.21
N PRO A 40 28.49 44.69 -25.33
CA PRO A 40 28.22 43.61 -26.28
C PRO A 40 26.92 42.93 -25.88
N VAL A 41 25.89 43.12 -26.70
CA VAL A 41 24.58 42.49 -26.53
C VAL A 41 24.82 40.99 -26.57
N LYS A 42 24.75 40.34 -25.41
CA LYS A 42 24.93 38.89 -25.29
C LYS A 42 23.86 38.21 -26.13
N ALA A 43 24.26 37.72 -27.30
CA ALA A 43 23.41 36.93 -28.18
C ALA A 43 22.78 35.77 -27.38
N PRO A 44 21.53 35.37 -27.69
CA PRO A 44 20.84 34.34 -26.94
C PRO A 44 21.66 33.04 -26.98
N ARG A 45 22.21 32.67 -25.82
CA ARG A 45 23.06 31.49 -25.64
C ARG A 45 22.23 30.22 -25.86
N PHE A 46 22.24 29.66 -27.06
CA PHE A 46 21.56 28.40 -27.40
C PHE A 46 21.85 27.27 -26.39
N GLY A 47 23.09 27.17 -25.87
CA GLY A 47 23.46 26.21 -24.83
C GLY A 47 22.69 26.32 -23.50
N THR A 48 22.00 27.44 -23.24
CA THR A 48 21.18 27.64 -22.03
C THR A 48 19.86 26.85 -22.08
N LEU A 49 19.39 26.51 -23.28
CA LEU A 49 18.17 25.70 -23.46
C LEU A 49 18.48 24.20 -23.45
N LEU A 50 19.69 23.78 -23.86
CA LEU A 50 20.02 22.38 -24.06
C LEU A 50 19.97 21.55 -22.76
N VAL A 51 20.57 22.04 -21.67
CA VAL A 51 20.55 21.37 -20.36
C VAL A 51 19.13 21.21 -19.80
N PRO A 52 18.29 22.28 -19.68
CA PRO A 52 16.93 22.12 -19.19
C PRO A 52 16.02 21.33 -20.15
N THR A 53 16.25 21.36 -21.47
CA THR A 53 15.55 20.44 -22.40
C THR A 53 15.87 18.98 -22.06
N ILE A 54 17.14 18.62 -21.90
CA ILE A 54 17.54 17.25 -21.54
C ILE A 54 16.93 16.84 -20.19
N ALA A 55 16.96 17.72 -19.19
CA ALA A 55 16.36 17.46 -17.88
C ALA A 55 14.83 17.27 -17.96
N ALA A 56 14.12 18.09 -18.74
CA ALA A 56 12.68 17.97 -18.94
C ALA A 56 12.30 16.70 -19.71
N VAL A 57 13.06 16.34 -20.75
CA VAL A 57 12.87 15.09 -21.53
C VAL A 57 13.14 13.86 -20.67
N ALA A 58 14.22 13.85 -19.88
CA ALA A 58 14.53 12.75 -18.97
C ALA A 58 13.46 12.61 -17.87
N GLY A 59 13.04 13.72 -17.25
CA GLY A 59 11.96 13.73 -16.27
C GLY A 59 10.63 13.23 -16.86
N PHE A 60 10.27 13.69 -18.06
CA PHE A 60 9.08 13.22 -18.77
C PHE A 60 9.14 11.72 -19.07
N ALA A 61 10.27 11.22 -19.57
CA ALA A 61 10.45 9.79 -19.86
C ALA A 61 10.34 8.92 -18.61
N ILE A 62 10.90 9.37 -17.47
CA ILE A 62 10.76 8.68 -16.18
C ILE A 62 9.30 8.67 -15.72
N LEU A 63 8.62 9.81 -15.74
CA LEU A 63 7.21 9.92 -15.31
C LEU A 63 6.27 9.10 -16.21
N ALA A 64 6.44 9.16 -17.53
CA ALA A 64 5.68 8.34 -18.48
C ALA A 64 5.98 6.84 -18.30
N GLY A 65 7.24 6.47 -18.08
CA GLY A 65 7.66 5.08 -17.79
C GLY A 65 7.03 4.54 -16.50
N LEU A 66 6.99 5.34 -15.43
CA LEU A 66 6.28 5.01 -14.19
C LEU A 66 4.77 4.83 -14.42
N GLY A 67 4.15 5.67 -15.25
CA GLY A 67 2.75 5.53 -15.66
C GLY A 67 2.48 4.20 -16.39
N VAL A 68 3.31 3.87 -17.38
CA VAL A 68 3.22 2.59 -18.14
C VAL A 68 3.44 1.38 -17.21
N TRP A 69 4.45 1.44 -16.34
CA TRP A 69 4.73 0.38 -15.36
C TRP A 69 3.54 0.15 -14.40
N GLN A 70 2.87 1.20 -13.93
CA GLN A 70 1.66 1.06 -13.12
C GLN A 70 0.53 0.37 -13.89
N LEU A 71 0.33 0.66 -15.19
CA LEU A 71 -0.66 -0.04 -16.01
C LEU A 71 -0.32 -1.52 -16.22
N GLN A 72 0.96 -1.84 -16.48
CA GLN A 72 1.42 -3.24 -16.54
C GLN A 72 1.22 -3.97 -15.22
N ARG A 73 1.53 -3.31 -14.09
CA ARG A 73 1.35 -3.85 -12.74
C ARG A 73 -0.12 -4.02 -12.37
N LYS A 74 -1.01 -3.15 -12.87
CA LYS A 74 -2.47 -3.29 -12.77
C LYS A 74 -2.94 -4.58 -13.45
N ALA A 75 -2.60 -4.77 -14.73
CA ALA A 75 -3.02 -5.94 -15.51
C ALA A 75 -2.51 -7.26 -14.92
N TRP A 76 -1.22 -7.33 -14.57
CA TRP A 76 -0.64 -8.47 -13.86
C TRP A 76 -1.38 -8.82 -12.55
N LYS A 77 -1.87 -7.81 -11.82
CA LYS A 77 -2.64 -8.02 -10.59
C LYS A 77 -4.07 -8.48 -10.87
N GLU A 78 -4.68 -8.02 -11.96
CA GLU A 78 -6.01 -8.46 -12.38
C GLU A 78 -5.99 -9.92 -12.85
N ASP A 79 -4.98 -10.35 -13.59
CA ASP A 79 -4.77 -11.77 -13.92
C ASP A 79 -4.67 -12.66 -12.67
N LEU A 80 -3.99 -12.18 -11.63
CA LEU A 80 -3.84 -12.90 -10.36
C LEU A 80 -5.17 -12.97 -9.59
N ILE A 81 -5.95 -11.89 -9.59
CA ILE A 81 -7.29 -11.85 -9.00
C ILE A 81 -8.24 -12.79 -9.76
N ALA A 82 -8.27 -12.74 -11.08
CA ALA A 82 -9.11 -13.59 -11.91
C ALA A 82 -8.82 -15.09 -11.70
N LYS A 83 -7.54 -15.49 -11.63
CA LYS A 83 -7.13 -16.87 -11.31
C LYS A 83 -7.55 -17.31 -9.91
N LEU A 84 -7.49 -16.39 -8.93
CA LEU A 84 -7.99 -16.64 -7.57
C LEU A 84 -9.52 -16.80 -7.56
N GLU A 85 -10.25 -15.89 -8.20
CA GLU A 85 -11.72 -15.92 -8.23
C GLU A 85 -12.25 -17.13 -9.01
N GLN A 86 -11.54 -17.58 -10.05
CA GLN A 86 -11.83 -18.84 -10.74
C GLN A 86 -11.76 -20.05 -9.78
N ARG A 87 -10.73 -20.15 -8.93
CA ARG A 87 -10.63 -21.20 -7.89
C ARG A 87 -11.73 -21.08 -6.85
N LEU A 88 -12.04 -19.86 -6.41
CA LEU A 88 -13.02 -19.59 -5.35
C LEU A 88 -14.48 -19.80 -5.76
N SER A 89 -14.77 -19.64 -7.06
CA SER A 89 -16.11 -19.81 -7.66
C SER A 89 -16.35 -21.20 -8.26
N ALA A 90 -15.30 -22.01 -8.48
CA ALA A 90 -15.40 -23.37 -8.99
C ALA A 90 -16.40 -24.26 -8.23
N ALA A 91 -16.86 -25.34 -8.87
CA ALA A 91 -17.60 -26.40 -8.18
C ALA A 91 -16.73 -27.02 -7.08
N ALA A 92 -17.33 -27.31 -5.91
CA ALA A 92 -16.62 -27.93 -4.80
C ALA A 92 -16.28 -29.39 -5.14
N ALA A 93 -15.00 -29.67 -5.37
CA ALA A 93 -14.46 -31.01 -5.61
C ALA A 93 -14.51 -31.86 -4.33
N ALA A 94 -14.24 -33.16 -4.42
CA ALA A 94 -13.91 -33.94 -3.23
C ALA A 94 -12.59 -33.45 -2.61
N LEU A 95 -12.45 -33.54 -1.29
CA LEU A 95 -11.16 -33.38 -0.63
C LEU A 95 -10.15 -34.39 -1.23
N PRO A 96 -8.92 -33.97 -1.61
CA PRO A 96 -7.90 -34.89 -2.07
C PRO A 96 -7.65 -36.02 -1.04
N PRO A 97 -7.57 -37.29 -1.47
CA PRO A 97 -7.40 -38.41 -0.54
C PRO A 97 -6.06 -38.29 0.19
N PRO A 98 -5.93 -38.71 1.47
CA PRO A 98 -4.73 -38.42 2.26
C PRO A 98 -3.41 -38.99 1.71
N ALA A 99 -3.46 -40.05 0.91
CA ALA A 99 -2.29 -40.57 0.18
C ALA A 99 -1.70 -39.55 -0.82
N ALA A 100 -2.48 -38.58 -1.31
CA ALA A 100 -2.03 -37.53 -2.21
C ALA A 100 -1.46 -36.30 -1.48
N TRP A 101 -1.71 -36.13 -0.17
CA TRP A 101 -1.38 -34.90 0.57
C TRP A 101 0.10 -34.55 0.57
N ALA A 102 1.00 -35.54 0.56
CA ALA A 102 2.45 -35.31 0.52
C ALA A 102 2.94 -34.71 -0.81
N ASN A 103 2.22 -34.95 -1.91
CA ASN A 103 2.55 -34.48 -3.26
C ASN A 103 1.72 -33.24 -3.67
N LEU A 104 0.94 -32.67 -2.75
CA LEU A 104 -0.07 -31.66 -3.04
C LEU A 104 0.54 -30.25 -2.99
N ALA A 105 1.03 -29.76 -4.14
CA ALA A 105 1.69 -28.46 -4.26
C ALA A 105 0.78 -27.29 -3.81
N GLN A 106 1.29 -26.46 -2.89
CA GLN A 106 0.56 -25.34 -2.27
C GLN A 106 0.09 -24.32 -3.32
N GLU A 107 0.90 -24.02 -4.32
CA GLU A 107 0.60 -23.05 -5.38
C GLU A 107 -0.60 -23.49 -6.23
N GLN A 108 -0.84 -24.81 -6.30
CA GLN A 108 -1.93 -25.42 -7.07
C GLN A 108 -3.19 -25.60 -6.23
N ALA A 109 -3.04 -25.95 -4.94
CA ALA A 109 -4.13 -26.33 -4.06
C ALA A 109 -4.62 -25.23 -3.08
N GLU A 110 -3.83 -24.19 -2.80
CA GLU A 110 -4.29 -23.02 -2.03
C GLU A 110 -5.51 -22.39 -2.72
N PHE A 111 -6.56 -22.13 -1.94
CA PHE A 111 -7.89 -21.70 -2.38
C PHE A 111 -8.70 -22.72 -3.22
N MET A 112 -8.25 -23.97 -3.37
CA MET A 112 -9.08 -25.02 -3.95
C MET A 112 -10.33 -25.23 -3.11
N ARG A 113 -11.50 -25.13 -3.74
CA ARG A 113 -12.80 -25.33 -3.09
C ARG A 113 -13.13 -26.83 -3.01
N VAL A 114 -13.33 -27.33 -1.80
CA VAL A 114 -13.52 -28.75 -1.49
C VAL A 114 -14.80 -29.01 -0.69
N ARG A 115 -15.29 -30.24 -0.79
CA ARG A 115 -16.30 -30.85 0.07
C ARG A 115 -15.68 -32.04 0.79
N LEU A 116 -15.96 -32.17 2.08
CA LEU A 116 -15.58 -33.31 2.92
C LEU A 116 -16.72 -33.65 3.88
N HIS A 117 -16.87 -34.94 4.18
CA HIS A 117 -17.60 -35.39 5.36
C HIS A 117 -16.60 -35.54 6.51
N ALA A 118 -16.92 -35.03 7.70
CA ALA A 118 -16.04 -35.16 8.87
C ALA A 118 -16.81 -35.03 10.19
N ASP A 119 -16.34 -35.75 11.22
CA ASP A 119 -16.84 -35.67 12.59
C ASP A 119 -16.06 -34.65 13.40
N PHE A 120 -16.69 -33.57 13.84
CA PHE A 120 -16.05 -32.62 14.75
C PHE A 120 -15.77 -33.26 16.10
N ILE A 121 -14.55 -33.05 16.62
CA ILE A 121 -14.10 -33.58 17.90
C ILE A 121 -14.51 -32.58 19.00
N GLY A 122 -15.56 -32.90 19.76
CA GLY A 122 -16.22 -31.96 20.66
C GLY A 122 -15.50 -31.68 21.99
N ASP A 123 -14.63 -32.58 22.44
CA ASP A 123 -13.76 -32.41 23.60
C ASP A 123 -12.48 -31.62 23.29
N ALA A 124 -12.16 -31.43 22.00
CA ALA A 124 -11.02 -30.64 21.58
C ALA A 124 -11.26 -29.13 21.80
N ARG A 125 -10.44 -28.52 22.66
CA ARG A 125 -10.43 -27.07 22.90
C ARG A 125 -10.19 -26.30 21.58
N PRO A 126 -11.04 -25.32 21.20
CA PRO A 126 -10.84 -24.53 19.99
C PRO A 126 -9.60 -23.63 20.07
N ALA A 127 -9.06 -23.22 18.91
CA ALA A 127 -8.06 -22.16 18.81
C ALA A 127 -8.68 -20.88 18.24
N TYR A 128 -8.23 -19.72 18.76
CA TYR A 128 -8.71 -18.40 18.36
C TYR A 128 -7.60 -17.62 17.65
N VAL A 129 -7.67 -17.51 16.32
CA VAL A 129 -6.74 -16.68 15.55
C VAL A 129 -7.30 -15.26 15.46
N PHE A 130 -6.65 -14.31 16.12
CA PHE A 130 -7.04 -12.90 16.10
C PHE A 130 -6.97 -12.32 14.69
N THR A 131 -7.97 -11.50 14.33
CA THR A 131 -8.03 -10.81 13.05
C THR A 131 -8.74 -9.46 13.19
N GLY A 132 -8.11 -8.40 12.69
CA GLY A 132 -8.74 -7.08 12.58
C GLY A 132 -9.56 -6.91 11.29
N SER A 133 -9.12 -7.56 10.20
CA SER A 133 -9.78 -7.61 8.89
C SER A 133 -9.07 -8.65 8.00
N THR A 134 -9.65 -9.00 6.85
CA THR A 134 -8.99 -9.88 5.86
C THR A 134 -9.37 -9.48 4.43
N PRO A 135 -8.45 -9.58 3.45
CA PRO A 135 -8.78 -9.33 2.03
C PRO A 135 -9.70 -10.40 1.43
N PHE A 136 -9.93 -11.52 2.12
CA PHE A 136 -10.70 -12.64 1.58
C PHE A 136 -12.17 -12.69 2.05
N ARG A 137 -12.57 -11.87 3.03
CA ARG A 137 -13.95 -11.81 3.57
C ARG A 137 -14.33 -10.37 3.85
N ASP A 138 -15.35 -9.89 3.16
CA ASP A 138 -15.85 -8.52 3.23
C ASP A 138 -16.85 -8.29 4.37
N ASP A 139 -17.49 -9.33 4.91
CA ASP A 139 -18.36 -9.29 6.09
C ASP A 139 -17.61 -9.22 7.43
N ILE A 140 -16.27 -9.15 7.40
CA ILE A 140 -15.39 -8.96 8.55
C ILE A 140 -14.84 -7.53 8.51
N LYS A 141 -15.50 -6.62 9.25
CA LYS A 141 -15.16 -5.19 9.34
C LYS A 141 -14.65 -4.74 10.72
N SER A 142 -14.65 -5.64 11.70
CA SER A 142 -14.32 -5.38 13.10
C SER A 142 -13.35 -6.43 13.62
N PRO A 143 -12.55 -6.12 14.66
CA PRO A 143 -11.73 -7.11 15.35
C PRO A 143 -12.53 -8.30 15.87
N GLY A 144 -11.88 -9.46 15.92
CA GLY A 144 -12.42 -10.71 16.45
C GLY A 144 -11.48 -11.87 16.14
N TYR A 145 -12.05 -13.08 16.01
CA TYR A 145 -11.30 -14.33 15.94
C TYR A 145 -11.82 -15.26 14.85
N PHE A 146 -10.92 -15.85 14.07
CA PHE A 146 -11.23 -17.08 13.36
C PHE A 146 -11.14 -18.26 14.34
N VAL A 147 -12.20 -19.06 14.40
CA VAL A 147 -12.29 -20.19 15.33
C VAL A 147 -11.91 -21.48 14.62
N PHE A 148 -10.84 -22.13 15.08
CA PHE A 148 -10.37 -23.41 14.56
C PHE A 148 -10.72 -24.54 15.52
N GLN A 149 -11.18 -25.66 14.96
CA GLN A 149 -11.46 -26.90 15.69
C GLN A 149 -11.08 -28.10 14.80
N PRO A 150 -10.55 -29.21 15.35
CA PRO A 150 -10.25 -30.40 14.56
C PRO A 150 -11.52 -31.20 14.27
N ALA A 151 -11.56 -31.80 13.08
CA ALA A 151 -12.56 -32.79 12.67
C ALA A 151 -11.86 -34.04 12.12
N ARG A 152 -12.44 -35.21 12.40
CA ARG A 152 -11.93 -36.52 11.96
C ARG A 152 -12.58 -36.90 10.63
N LEU A 153 -11.77 -37.33 9.67
CA LEU A 153 -12.19 -37.86 8.38
C LEU A 153 -12.62 -39.34 8.53
N PRO A 154 -13.39 -39.90 7.58
CA PRO A 154 -13.83 -41.30 7.61
C PRO A 154 -12.69 -42.34 7.64
N ASP A 155 -11.47 -41.98 7.28
CA ASP A 155 -10.27 -42.83 7.37
C ASP A 155 -9.50 -42.67 8.69
N GLY A 156 -10.07 -41.95 9.67
CA GLY A 156 -9.53 -41.77 11.00
C GLY A 156 -8.54 -40.61 11.18
N ARG A 157 -8.00 -40.02 10.09
CA ARG A 157 -7.10 -38.86 10.15
C ARG A 157 -7.86 -37.58 10.51
N ALA A 158 -7.18 -36.60 11.11
CA ALA A 158 -7.77 -35.31 11.44
C ALA A 158 -7.42 -34.20 10.44
N VAL A 159 -8.32 -33.24 10.28
CA VAL A 159 -8.11 -31.98 9.57
C VAL A 159 -8.55 -30.82 10.48
N ALA A 160 -7.77 -29.75 10.52
CA ALA A 160 -8.18 -28.55 11.21
C ALA A 160 -9.19 -27.76 10.34
N VAL A 161 -10.30 -27.36 10.93
CA VAL A 161 -11.35 -26.58 10.26
C VAL A 161 -11.43 -25.21 10.92
N ASN A 162 -11.14 -24.16 10.14
CA ASN A 162 -11.54 -22.79 10.50
C ASN A 162 -13.05 -22.68 10.25
N ARG A 163 -13.83 -22.79 11.32
CA ARG A 163 -15.29 -22.77 11.35
C ARG A 163 -15.89 -21.39 11.02
N GLY A 164 -15.05 -20.35 10.93
CA GLY A 164 -15.47 -18.98 10.59
C GLY A 164 -15.12 -17.94 11.66
N PHE A 165 -15.68 -16.73 11.51
CA PHE A 165 -15.38 -15.58 12.37
C PHE A 165 -16.35 -15.45 13.55
N SER A 166 -15.83 -15.21 14.75
CA SER A 166 -16.57 -14.80 15.94
C SER A 166 -16.01 -13.47 16.47
N PRO A 167 -16.83 -12.52 16.96
CA PRO A 167 -16.30 -11.36 17.69
C PRO A 167 -15.59 -11.78 18.99
N ASP A 168 -16.07 -12.84 19.65
CA ASP A 168 -15.66 -13.26 20.98
C ASP A 168 -15.07 -14.69 20.99
N LYS A 169 -14.30 -15.01 22.04
CA LYS A 169 -13.71 -16.35 22.27
C LYS A 169 -14.66 -17.32 22.99
N ASN A 170 -15.92 -16.96 23.16
CA ASN A 170 -16.92 -17.74 23.90
C ASN A 170 -17.69 -18.68 22.95
N VAL A 171 -16.97 -19.42 22.11
CA VAL A 171 -17.57 -20.30 21.10
C VAL A 171 -17.55 -21.75 21.54
N THR A 172 -18.73 -22.33 21.69
CA THR A 172 -18.91 -23.74 22.02
C THR A 172 -18.30 -24.64 20.91
N PRO A 173 -17.50 -25.65 21.29
CA PRO A 173 -17.15 -26.74 20.38
C PRO A 173 -18.41 -27.41 19.82
N VAL A 174 -18.37 -27.84 18.57
CA VAL A 174 -19.40 -28.74 18.02
C VAL A 174 -18.89 -30.17 18.05
N ASN A 175 -19.79 -31.15 18.08
CA ASN A 175 -19.44 -32.58 18.13
C ASN A 175 -20.21 -33.36 17.08
N GLY A 176 -19.59 -34.36 16.47
CA GLY A 176 -20.23 -35.26 15.49
C GLY A 176 -20.25 -34.73 14.05
N PRO A 177 -21.03 -35.38 13.16
CA PRO A 177 -20.81 -35.32 11.71
C PRO A 177 -21.26 -34.01 11.06
N ALA A 178 -20.50 -33.57 10.06
CA ALA A 178 -20.84 -32.43 9.21
C ALA A 178 -20.35 -32.62 7.76
N ASP A 179 -21.23 -32.33 6.80
CA ASP A 179 -20.87 -32.18 5.39
C ASP A 179 -20.34 -30.76 5.13
N ILE A 180 -19.03 -30.60 5.29
CA ILE A 180 -18.34 -29.33 5.17
C ILE A 180 -18.07 -29.03 3.70
N VAL A 181 -18.39 -27.81 3.26
CA VAL A 181 -17.81 -27.20 2.05
C VAL A 181 -16.92 -26.06 2.49
N GLY A 182 -15.75 -25.93 1.89
CA GLY A 182 -14.78 -24.90 2.24
C GLY A 182 -13.64 -24.79 1.24
N TYR A 183 -12.55 -24.14 1.66
CA TYR A 183 -11.37 -23.89 0.84
C TYR A 183 -10.12 -24.41 1.53
N LEU A 184 -9.23 -25.08 0.80
CA LEU A 184 -7.92 -25.47 1.31
C LEU A 184 -7.04 -24.24 1.52
N ARG A 185 -6.40 -24.16 2.69
CA ARG A 185 -5.49 -23.09 3.09
C ARG A 185 -4.26 -23.69 3.78
N TRP A 186 -3.07 -23.23 3.45
CA TRP A 186 -1.83 -23.70 4.05
C TRP A 186 -1.50 -22.97 5.37
N PRO A 187 -0.72 -23.60 6.27
CA PRO A 187 -0.27 -22.96 7.50
C PRO A 187 0.47 -21.67 7.18
N GLN A 188 0.15 -20.62 7.90
CA GLN A 188 0.91 -19.37 7.88
C GLN A 188 1.88 -19.39 9.07
N PRO A 189 3.18 -19.64 8.86
CA PRO A 189 4.15 -19.65 9.95
C PRO A 189 4.35 -18.23 10.52
N PRO A 190 4.83 -18.10 11.78
CA PRO A 190 5.23 -16.82 12.35
C PRO A 190 6.40 -16.19 11.58
N SER A 191 6.64 -14.90 11.83
CA SER A 191 7.72 -14.13 11.22
C SER A 191 8.39 -13.21 12.24
N LEU A 192 9.51 -12.59 11.87
CA LEU A 192 10.25 -11.65 12.75
C LEU A 192 9.42 -10.47 13.29
N PHE A 193 8.25 -10.20 12.69
CA PHE A 193 7.35 -9.12 13.09
C PHE A 193 5.97 -9.62 13.58
N VAL A 194 5.74 -10.94 13.60
CA VAL A 194 4.44 -11.54 13.98
C VAL A 194 4.71 -12.82 14.77
N SER A 195 4.47 -12.76 16.09
CA SER A 195 4.49 -13.93 16.99
C SER A 195 3.44 -14.96 16.59
N ASP A 196 3.61 -16.22 16.97
CA ASP A 196 2.62 -17.27 16.73
C ASP A 196 1.44 -17.20 17.70
N TYR A 197 1.73 -17.18 19.01
CA TYR A 197 0.76 -17.35 20.09
C TYR A 197 1.06 -16.45 21.29
N ASP A 198 0.03 -15.76 21.81
CA ASP A 198 0.04 -15.11 23.12
C ASP A 198 -0.71 -15.97 24.14
N ALA A 199 0.06 -16.52 25.09
CA ALA A 199 -0.44 -17.38 26.16
C ALA A 199 -1.19 -16.62 27.27
N ALA A 200 -1.00 -15.30 27.42
CA ALA A 200 -1.72 -14.50 28.40
C ALA A 200 -3.13 -14.15 27.90
N SER A 201 -3.28 -13.86 26.60
CA SER A 201 -4.59 -13.63 25.99
C SER A 201 -5.26 -14.90 25.46
N ASP A 202 -4.57 -16.04 25.36
CA ASP A 202 -5.07 -17.27 24.72
C ASP A 202 -5.46 -17.06 23.23
N ILE A 203 -4.56 -16.42 22.46
CA ILE A 203 -4.79 -16.10 21.04
C ILE A 203 -3.60 -16.42 20.16
N TRP A 204 -3.89 -16.78 18.92
CA TRP A 204 -2.92 -16.95 17.84
C TRP A 204 -2.96 -15.71 16.95
N PHE A 205 -1.81 -15.23 16.47
CA PHE A 205 -1.77 -14.16 15.45
C PHE A 205 -1.59 -14.68 14.03
N VAL A 206 -1.26 -15.98 13.89
CA VAL A 206 -1.09 -16.65 12.60
C VAL A 206 -1.93 -17.93 12.51
N ALA A 207 -2.30 -18.29 11.28
CA ALA A 207 -3.06 -19.51 11.00
C ALA A 207 -2.12 -20.72 10.78
N ASP A 208 -1.35 -21.12 11.79
CA ASP A 208 -0.59 -22.39 11.78
C ASP A 208 -1.37 -23.49 12.53
N GLN A 209 -2.09 -24.33 11.78
CA GLN A 209 -2.87 -25.42 12.37
C GLN A 209 -2.02 -26.53 13.00
N ARG A 210 -0.73 -26.65 12.63
CA ARG A 210 0.20 -27.63 13.20
C ARG A 210 0.81 -27.15 14.51
N ALA A 211 0.96 -25.84 14.70
CA ALA A 211 1.27 -25.25 16.00
C ALA A 211 0.07 -25.40 16.96
N MET A 212 -1.14 -25.06 16.50
CA MET A 212 -2.39 -25.25 17.27
C MET A 212 -2.58 -26.70 17.70
N ALA A 213 -2.47 -27.66 16.77
CA ALA A 213 -2.68 -29.07 17.05
C ALA A 213 -1.71 -29.64 18.10
N ARG A 214 -0.45 -29.16 18.13
CA ARG A 214 0.53 -29.52 19.17
C ARG A 214 0.18 -28.89 20.52
N ALA A 215 -0.09 -27.60 20.55
CA ALA A 215 -0.37 -26.86 21.79
C ALA A 215 -1.68 -27.31 22.47
N LEU A 216 -2.73 -27.56 21.67
CA LEU A 216 -4.07 -27.94 22.12
C LEU A 216 -4.34 -29.45 22.05
N ARG A 217 -3.30 -30.26 21.78
CA ARG A 217 -3.33 -31.73 21.78
C ARG A 217 -4.37 -32.36 20.83
N TRP A 218 -4.61 -31.75 19.67
CA TRP A 218 -5.54 -32.26 18.65
C TRP A 218 -5.04 -33.52 17.93
N GLY A 219 -3.78 -33.91 18.13
CA GLY A 219 -3.12 -35.01 17.43
C GLY A 219 -2.50 -34.59 16.09
N GLU A 220 -2.25 -35.56 15.20
CA GLU A 220 -1.76 -35.27 13.85
C GLU A 220 -2.89 -34.75 12.96
N VAL A 221 -2.68 -33.60 12.34
CA VAL A 221 -3.62 -32.96 11.40
C VAL A 221 -3.01 -32.81 10.00
N ALA A 222 -3.89 -32.76 8.99
CA ALA A 222 -3.54 -32.50 7.60
C ALA A 222 -2.52 -31.35 7.39
N PRO A 223 -1.72 -31.38 6.31
CA PRO A 223 -0.72 -30.34 6.02
C PRO A 223 -1.33 -28.96 5.73
N PHE A 224 -2.64 -28.91 5.46
CA PHE A 224 -3.47 -27.72 5.28
C PHE A 224 -4.61 -27.69 6.32
N TYR A 225 -5.31 -26.56 6.40
CA TYR A 225 -6.62 -26.45 7.07
C TYR A 225 -7.73 -26.14 6.07
N VAL A 226 -8.99 -26.39 6.46
CA VAL A 226 -10.17 -26.03 5.65
C VAL A 226 -10.78 -24.75 6.20
N ALA A 227 -10.91 -23.71 5.38
CA ALA A 227 -11.72 -22.53 5.68
C ALA A 227 -13.19 -22.79 5.31
N GLN A 228 -14.07 -22.91 6.30
CA GLN A 228 -15.46 -23.33 6.11
C GLN A 228 -16.29 -22.26 5.38
N GLN A 229 -16.94 -22.68 4.30
CA GLN A 229 -18.00 -21.95 3.61
C GLN A 229 -19.39 -22.30 4.17
N SER A 230 -19.64 -23.59 4.42
CA SER A 230 -20.90 -24.13 4.95
C SER A 230 -20.65 -25.49 5.64
N PRO A 231 -21.55 -25.98 6.53
CA PRO A 231 -22.82 -25.38 6.96
C PRO A 231 -22.64 -24.10 7.78
N VAL A 232 -23.68 -23.27 7.88
CA VAL A 232 -23.75 -22.16 8.84
C VAL A 232 -24.32 -22.69 10.16
N PRO A 233 -23.70 -22.43 11.33
CA PRO A 233 -24.26 -22.90 12.59
C PRO A 233 -25.54 -22.14 12.96
N ALA A 234 -26.50 -22.82 13.60
CA ALA A 234 -27.78 -22.23 13.99
C ALA A 234 -27.67 -21.04 14.96
N SER A 235 -26.58 -20.96 15.72
CA SER A 235 -26.18 -19.83 16.57
C SER A 235 -25.75 -18.58 15.78
N GLY A 236 -25.60 -18.66 14.46
CA GLY A 236 -25.03 -17.59 13.61
C GLY A 236 -23.52 -17.38 13.78
N VAL A 237 -22.95 -17.75 14.93
CA VAL A 237 -21.50 -17.67 15.23
C VAL A 237 -20.90 -19.06 15.54
N PRO A 238 -19.65 -19.34 15.13
CA PRO A 238 -18.81 -18.51 14.25
C PRO A 238 -19.40 -18.43 12.84
N ARG A 239 -19.12 -17.35 12.11
CA ARG A 239 -19.62 -17.07 10.75
C ARG A 239 -18.71 -17.68 9.68
N PRO A 240 -19.00 -18.88 9.15
CA PRO A 240 -18.35 -19.37 7.93
C PRO A 240 -18.77 -18.52 6.73
N GLY A 241 -18.28 -18.84 5.53
CA GLY A 241 -18.71 -18.15 4.32
C GLY A 241 -17.68 -18.13 3.20
N ALA A 242 -18.14 -17.80 2.00
CA ALA A 242 -17.35 -17.84 0.78
C ALA A 242 -16.20 -16.83 0.82
N LEU A 243 -15.01 -17.23 0.36
CA LEU A 243 -13.90 -16.29 0.17
C LEU A 243 -14.09 -15.46 -1.12
N ARG A 244 -13.40 -14.33 -1.20
CA ARG A 244 -13.42 -13.37 -2.32
C ARG A 244 -12.01 -12.93 -2.74
N GLY A 245 -11.83 -12.52 -3.99
CA GLY A 245 -10.54 -12.09 -4.54
C GLY A 245 -10.16 -10.63 -4.27
N ASN A 246 -10.59 -10.02 -3.15
CA ASN A 246 -10.53 -8.56 -2.94
C ASN A 246 -9.13 -8.03 -2.58
N LEU A 247 -8.19 -8.16 -3.52
CA LEU A 247 -6.81 -7.71 -3.42
C LEU A 247 -6.67 -6.26 -3.94
N ARG A 248 -7.05 -5.27 -3.11
CA ARG A 248 -6.92 -3.80 -3.33
C ARG A 248 -6.02 -3.39 -4.51
N ASN A 249 -6.60 -2.92 -5.62
CA ASN A 249 -5.87 -2.57 -6.85
C ASN A 249 -5.94 -1.06 -7.17
N ASN A 250 -5.05 -0.27 -6.57
CA ASN A 250 -4.99 1.19 -6.77
C ASN A 250 -4.13 1.63 -7.98
N HIS A 251 -3.59 0.70 -8.76
CA HIS A 251 -2.56 0.99 -9.77
C HIS A 251 -3.02 1.97 -10.88
N LEU A 252 -4.31 1.97 -11.25
CA LEU A 252 -4.86 2.96 -12.20
C LEU A 252 -4.73 4.40 -11.69
N GLY A 253 -5.03 4.64 -10.41
CA GLY A 253 -4.94 5.98 -9.81
C GLY A 253 -3.50 6.51 -9.84
N TYR A 254 -2.53 5.67 -9.49
CA TYR A 254 -1.12 6.02 -9.59
C TYR A 254 -0.66 6.25 -11.04
N ALA A 255 -1.12 5.45 -12.01
CA ALA A 255 -0.82 5.67 -13.42
C ALA A 255 -1.29 7.07 -13.87
N LEU A 256 -2.53 7.46 -13.52
CA LEU A 256 -3.07 8.80 -13.78
C LEU A 256 -2.26 9.90 -13.10
N THR A 257 -1.78 9.70 -11.86
CA THR A 257 -0.86 10.64 -11.20
C THR A 257 0.43 10.83 -11.99
N TRP A 258 1.09 9.76 -12.42
CA TRP A 258 2.36 9.85 -13.14
C TRP A 258 2.20 10.48 -14.53
N PHE A 259 1.16 10.11 -15.29
CA PHE A 259 0.88 10.77 -16.58
C PHE A 259 0.45 12.23 -16.42
N GLY A 260 -0.30 12.57 -15.36
CA GLY A 260 -0.64 13.96 -15.04
C GLY A 260 0.59 14.81 -14.71
N LEU A 261 1.54 14.27 -13.94
CA LEU A 261 2.82 14.93 -13.66
C LEU A 261 3.69 15.06 -14.93
N ALA A 262 3.70 14.05 -15.81
CA ALA A 262 4.40 14.12 -17.09
C ALA A 262 3.81 15.22 -18.00
N ALA A 263 2.48 15.30 -18.10
CA ALA A 263 1.79 16.33 -18.87
C ALA A 263 2.01 17.74 -18.29
N ALA A 264 1.99 17.88 -16.96
CA ALA A 264 2.29 19.15 -16.29
C ALA A 264 3.73 19.61 -16.54
N LEU A 265 4.72 18.70 -16.44
CA LEU A 265 6.12 18.99 -16.75
C LEU A 265 6.28 19.43 -18.22
N ALA A 266 5.68 18.71 -19.17
CA ALA A 266 5.73 19.06 -20.59
C ALA A 266 5.07 20.42 -20.88
N GLY A 267 3.92 20.71 -20.26
CA GLY A 267 3.22 21.99 -20.42
C GLY A 267 3.99 23.18 -19.85
N VAL A 268 4.48 23.08 -18.61
CA VAL A 268 5.28 24.14 -17.96
C VAL A 268 6.59 24.36 -18.72
N PHE A 269 7.28 23.28 -19.13
CA PHE A 269 8.50 23.40 -19.92
C PHE A 269 8.23 24.01 -21.30
N GLY A 270 7.16 23.62 -21.98
CA GLY A 270 6.78 24.16 -23.29
C GLY A 270 6.47 25.67 -23.23
N VAL A 271 5.71 26.12 -22.23
CA VAL A 271 5.44 27.56 -22.00
C VAL A 271 6.73 28.32 -21.70
N TRP A 272 7.61 27.78 -20.85
CA TRP A 272 8.91 28.38 -20.54
C TRP A 272 9.80 28.49 -21.78
N ALA A 273 9.94 27.41 -22.55
CA ALA A 273 10.76 27.39 -23.77
C ALA A 273 10.21 28.37 -24.83
N ALA A 274 8.89 28.43 -25.03
CA ALA A 274 8.25 29.39 -25.93
C ALA A 274 8.48 30.84 -25.50
N ALA A 275 8.47 31.14 -24.19
CA ALA A 275 8.79 32.47 -23.67
C ALA A 275 10.26 32.84 -23.91
N GLN A 276 11.19 31.90 -23.80
CA GLN A 276 12.62 32.10 -24.02
C GLN A 276 12.99 32.23 -25.51
N LEU A 277 12.17 31.67 -26.42
CA LEU A 277 12.35 31.74 -27.87
C LEU A 277 11.67 32.94 -28.53
N ARG A 278 10.79 33.66 -27.82
CA ARG A 278 10.13 34.87 -28.35
C ARG A 278 11.16 35.98 -28.63
N PRO A 279 11.21 36.55 -29.86
CA PRO A 279 12.03 37.71 -30.14
C PRO A 279 11.67 38.88 -29.24
N ARG A 280 12.66 39.49 -28.58
CA ARG A 280 12.46 40.80 -27.94
C ARG A 280 12.30 41.83 -29.06
N GLY A 281 11.07 42.28 -29.27
CA GLY A 281 10.76 43.32 -30.24
C GLY A 281 11.62 44.56 -29.98
N LYS A 282 12.09 45.21 -31.05
CA LYS A 282 12.77 46.50 -30.94
C LYS A 282 11.77 47.51 -30.40
N SER A 283 11.99 48.02 -29.19
CA SER A 283 11.28 49.20 -28.71
C SER A 283 11.60 50.36 -29.64
N ALA A 284 10.63 50.77 -30.46
CA ALA A 284 10.77 51.95 -31.30
C ALA A 284 10.67 53.18 -30.39
N SER A 285 11.81 53.84 -30.15
CA SER A 285 11.85 55.16 -29.56
C SER A 285 11.37 56.19 -30.60
N LEU A 286 10.27 56.86 -30.29
CA LEU A 286 9.97 58.21 -30.77
C LEU A 286 10.54 59.21 -29.74
#